data_AF-A0A4Q0A3C2-F1
#
_entry.id   AF-A0A4Q0A3C2-F1
#
_cell.length_a   1.000
_cell.length_b   1.000
_cell.length_c   1.000
_cell.angle_alpha   90.00
_cell.angle_beta   90.00
_cell.angle_gamma   90.00
#
_symmetry.space_group_name_H-M   'P 1'
#
loop_
_entity.id
_entity.type
_entity.pdbx_description
1 polymer ?
#
loop_
_entity_poly.entity_id
_entity_poly.type
_entity_poly.pdbx_seq_one_letter_code
_entity_poly.pdbx_strand_id
1 'polypeptide(L)'
;MATIQISRLFLYPIKSCAGLPVSQATLIETGFQYDRLWMVTDEKYKFVTQIKEGRLALVTPKIIGIPALQCGLHLEGTVGMEELESGDTTTPQLILTIPATPTTDEAPEATSLTTPATTTTTTTSSMILPLHPTEVELAGLKKVQVHVWGDDTPAYDEGDEVADWLSTFLGRRVRLVRYILDQGKRATKTCPPTAEQVQQALASPEDDNDSGSSNRDPAATTLPPRPVGGWRSIFSYFAPSSASHSTTTPPPPQWPGRVMFSNDSPILLASEASLVDVNQHLPTPIDIRRFRPNIMVDGIAPFEEDTWHRISIKAGALARKITPPISSSEEKITVDADTNASTSAPSAVTLMVTSRCTRCPMTNNNPDTGIASLEHQPLKTLVNYRRVDPGDKYRGCFGMNCVPVRTGKYCS
;
A
#
# COMPACT_ATOMS: atom_id res chain seq x y z
N MET A 1 -18.80 12.23 -19.94
CA MET A 1 -17.75 12.44 -18.91
C MET A 1 -16.90 11.18 -18.85
N ALA A 2 -15.61 11.31 -18.51
CA ALA A 2 -14.72 10.18 -18.40
C ALA A 2 -15.15 9.28 -17.22
N THR A 3 -15.01 7.99 -17.42
CA THR A 3 -15.30 6.98 -16.41
C THR A 3 -14.07 6.82 -15.52
N ILE A 4 -14.25 6.93 -14.20
CA ILE A 4 -13.20 6.56 -13.24
C ILE A 4 -12.95 5.05 -13.36
N GLN A 5 -11.72 4.56 -13.25
CA GLN A 5 -11.45 3.12 -13.26
C GLN A 5 -10.18 2.80 -12.49
N ILE A 6 -10.04 1.57 -11.98
CA ILE A 6 -8.76 1.12 -11.44
C ILE A 6 -7.88 0.77 -12.64
N SER A 7 -6.73 1.45 -12.77
CA SER A 7 -5.80 1.22 -13.88
C SER A 7 -4.75 0.16 -13.53
N ARG A 8 -4.28 0.12 -12.27
CA ARG A 8 -3.21 -0.78 -11.82
C ARG A 8 -3.37 -1.13 -10.35
N LEU A 9 -2.95 -2.34 -9.99
CA LEU A 9 -2.79 -2.79 -8.61
C LEU A 9 -1.35 -3.18 -8.35
N PHE A 10 -0.86 -2.88 -7.15
CA PHE A 10 0.48 -3.27 -6.71
C PHE A 10 0.45 -3.87 -5.30
N LEU A 11 1.18 -4.98 -5.16
CA LEU A 11 1.57 -5.54 -3.87
C LEU A 11 3.03 -5.22 -3.59
N TYR A 12 3.37 -5.06 -2.32
CA TYR A 12 4.77 -4.91 -1.90
C TYR A 12 5.03 -5.88 -0.75
N PRO A 13 5.23 -7.17 -1.03
CA PRO A 13 5.33 -8.21 -0.01
C PRO A 13 6.35 -7.89 1.07
N ILE A 14 7.51 -7.39 0.68
CA ILE A 14 8.56 -6.95 1.59
C ILE A 14 8.59 -5.41 1.65
N LYS A 15 8.54 -4.88 2.87
CA LYS A 15 8.73 -3.45 3.11
C LYS A 15 10.01 -2.97 2.43
N SER A 16 9.88 -1.89 1.66
CA SER A 16 10.99 -1.26 0.95
C SER A 16 11.61 -2.07 -0.21
N CYS A 17 11.09 -3.25 -0.57
CA CYS A 17 11.52 -3.94 -1.80
C CYS A 17 10.67 -3.55 -3.02
N ALA A 18 10.99 -4.07 -4.20
CA ALA A 18 10.24 -3.79 -5.42
C ALA A 18 8.74 -4.13 -5.26
N GLY A 19 7.90 -3.43 -6.02
CA GLY A 19 6.47 -3.74 -6.11
C GLY A 19 6.20 -4.83 -7.13
N LEU A 20 5.25 -5.70 -6.81
CA LEU A 20 4.69 -6.70 -7.71
C LEU A 20 3.40 -6.13 -8.31
N PRO A 21 3.35 -5.79 -9.60
CA PRO A 21 2.09 -5.48 -10.27
C PRO A 21 1.22 -6.74 -10.28
N VAL A 22 -0.06 -6.60 -9.96
CA VAL A 22 -1.00 -7.73 -9.93
C VAL A 22 -2.27 -7.39 -10.69
N SER A 23 -2.86 -8.39 -11.33
CA SER A 23 -4.21 -8.27 -11.89
C SER A 23 -5.28 -8.34 -10.81
N GLN A 24 -4.97 -8.93 -9.65
CA GLN A 24 -5.95 -9.14 -8.59
C GLN A 24 -5.36 -9.05 -7.19
N ALA A 25 -6.15 -8.59 -6.23
CA ALA A 25 -5.76 -8.50 -4.83
C ALA A 25 -6.95 -8.69 -3.87
N THR A 26 -6.74 -9.46 -2.81
CA THR A 26 -7.70 -9.60 -1.71
C THR A 26 -7.48 -8.52 -0.68
N LEU A 27 -8.53 -7.76 -0.34
CA LEU A 27 -8.49 -6.78 0.72
C LEU A 27 -8.82 -7.42 2.07
N ILE A 28 -7.91 -7.26 3.05
CA ILE A 28 -8.05 -7.68 4.45
C ILE A 28 -7.91 -6.48 5.39
N GLU A 29 -8.04 -6.69 6.70
CA GLU A 29 -8.01 -5.59 7.69
C GLU A 29 -6.69 -4.79 7.72
N THR A 30 -5.60 -5.38 7.21
CA THR A 30 -4.27 -4.78 7.13
C THR A 30 -3.89 -4.22 5.76
N GLY A 31 -4.81 -4.23 4.79
CA GLY A 31 -4.58 -3.77 3.42
C GLY A 31 -4.74 -4.91 2.44
N PHE A 32 -3.96 -4.95 1.36
CA PHE A 32 -3.94 -6.13 0.51
C PHE A 32 -3.26 -7.30 1.20
N GLN A 33 -3.78 -8.51 0.97
CA GLN A 33 -3.17 -9.74 1.45
C GLN A 33 -1.70 -9.80 1.00
N TYR A 34 -0.82 -10.18 1.93
CA TYR A 34 0.64 -10.21 1.78
C TYR A 34 1.35 -8.85 1.70
N ASP A 35 0.64 -7.73 1.62
CA ASP A 35 1.27 -6.42 1.47
C ASP A 35 2.06 -6.01 2.74
N ARG A 36 3.38 -5.85 2.62
CA ARG A 36 4.31 -5.57 3.72
C ARG A 36 4.20 -6.60 4.87
N LEU A 37 3.97 -7.87 4.52
CA LEU A 37 4.03 -8.99 5.45
C LEU A 37 5.47 -9.29 5.91
N TRP A 38 6.46 -8.95 5.09
CA TRP A 38 7.89 -9.07 5.41
C TRP A 38 8.58 -7.72 5.54
N MET A 39 9.73 -7.72 6.20
CA MET A 39 10.62 -6.56 6.28
C MET A 39 12.08 -6.98 6.41
N VAL A 40 12.97 -6.21 5.82
CA VAL A 40 14.41 -6.34 6.07
C VAL A 40 14.78 -5.54 7.31
N THR A 41 15.54 -6.14 8.21
CA THR A 41 16.04 -5.54 9.45
C THR A 41 17.56 -5.64 9.53
N ASP A 42 18.17 -4.92 10.47
CA ASP A 42 19.54 -5.20 10.89
C ASP A 42 19.58 -6.38 11.88
N GLU A 43 20.78 -6.78 12.30
CA GLU A 43 20.98 -7.88 13.26
C GLU A 43 20.35 -7.63 14.64
N LYS A 44 19.94 -6.40 14.93
CA LYS A 44 19.23 -6.02 16.16
C LYS A 44 17.72 -5.88 15.94
N TYR A 45 17.21 -6.39 14.82
CA TYR A 45 15.81 -6.35 14.43
C TYR A 45 15.23 -4.94 14.33
N LYS A 46 16.07 -3.94 14.02
CA LYS A 46 15.62 -2.60 13.65
C LYS A 46 15.38 -2.53 12.15
N PHE A 47 14.29 -1.90 11.75
CA PHE A 47 13.90 -1.75 10.36
C PHE A 47 15.01 -1.15 9.48
N VAL A 48 15.21 -1.71 8.28
CA VAL A 48 16.03 -1.16 7.20
C VAL A 48 15.10 -0.78 6.05
N THR A 49 15.26 0.42 5.50
CA THR A 49 14.40 0.93 4.41
C THR A 49 15.24 1.41 3.25
N GLN A 50 14.59 1.69 2.11
CA GLN A 50 15.22 2.32 0.94
C GLN A 50 15.90 3.67 1.23
N ILE A 51 15.55 4.36 2.33
CA ILE A 51 16.26 5.59 2.72
C ILE A 51 17.68 5.26 3.17
N LYS A 52 17.85 4.15 3.90
CA LYS A 52 19.14 3.70 4.44
C LYS A 52 19.88 2.80 3.46
N GLU A 53 19.14 2.06 2.64
CA GLU A 53 19.66 1.07 1.69
C GLU A 53 18.80 1.05 0.42
N GLY A 54 19.15 1.91 -0.55
CA GLY A 54 18.35 2.09 -1.77
C GLY A 54 18.29 0.84 -2.66
N ARG A 55 19.28 -0.05 -2.57
CA ARG A 55 19.34 -1.31 -3.34
C ARG A 55 18.25 -2.31 -2.95
N LEU A 56 17.54 -2.10 -1.84
CA LEU A 56 16.31 -2.85 -1.54
C LEU A 56 15.29 -2.73 -2.69
N ALA A 57 15.25 -1.62 -3.42
CA ALA A 57 14.39 -1.47 -4.59
C ALA A 57 14.63 -2.51 -5.70
N LEU A 58 15.82 -3.12 -5.72
CA LEU A 58 16.24 -4.12 -6.70
C LEU A 58 15.93 -5.55 -6.27
N VAL A 59 15.47 -5.75 -5.03
CA VAL A 59 14.99 -7.05 -4.55
C VAL A 59 13.56 -7.22 -5.05
N THR A 60 13.36 -8.11 -6.01
CA THR A 60 12.08 -8.31 -6.70
C THR A 60 11.35 -9.52 -6.13
N PRO A 61 10.20 -9.33 -5.46
CA PRO A 61 9.36 -10.43 -5.02
C PRO A 61 8.44 -10.90 -6.15
N LYS A 62 8.27 -12.22 -6.27
CA LYS A 62 7.23 -12.90 -7.04
C LYS A 62 6.51 -13.87 -6.11
N ILE A 63 5.20 -14.00 -6.26
CA ILE A 63 4.40 -14.96 -5.51
C ILE A 63 3.85 -15.95 -6.53
N ILE A 64 3.87 -17.25 -6.21
CA ILE A 64 3.32 -18.31 -7.07
C ILE A 64 2.53 -19.33 -6.25
N GLY A 65 1.76 -20.17 -6.94
CA GLY A 65 1.05 -21.29 -6.29
C GLY A 65 -0.13 -20.87 -5.43
N ILE A 66 -0.61 -19.63 -5.54
CA ILE A 66 -1.90 -19.22 -4.97
C ILE A 66 -3.00 -19.59 -5.98
N PRO A 67 -4.05 -20.32 -5.57
CA PRO A 67 -5.22 -20.52 -6.42
C PRO A 67 -5.79 -19.19 -6.93
N ALA A 68 -6.34 -19.17 -8.15
CA ALA A 68 -7.05 -18.00 -8.66
C ALA A 68 -8.13 -17.56 -7.66
N LEU A 69 -8.18 -16.25 -7.38
CA LEU A 69 -9.12 -15.71 -6.40
C LEU A 69 -10.57 -15.98 -6.82
N GLN A 70 -11.37 -16.50 -5.90
CA GLN A 70 -12.83 -16.59 -6.06
C GLN A 70 -13.52 -15.25 -5.75
N CYS A 71 -12.86 -14.35 -4.99
CA CYS A 71 -13.32 -13.01 -4.65
C CYS A 71 -12.13 -12.06 -4.38
N GLY A 72 -12.21 -10.81 -4.85
CA GLY A 72 -11.15 -9.81 -4.72
C GLY A 72 -11.37 -8.60 -5.63
N LEU A 73 -10.41 -7.67 -5.65
CA LEU A 73 -10.30 -6.68 -6.72
C LEU A 73 -9.66 -7.35 -7.92
N HIS A 74 -10.26 -7.25 -9.11
CA HIS A 74 -9.76 -7.88 -10.35
C HIS A 74 -9.66 -6.83 -11.48
N LEU A 75 -8.58 -6.90 -12.25
CA LEU A 75 -8.31 -6.16 -13.49
C LEU A 75 -8.17 -7.17 -14.63
N GLU A 76 -8.98 -7.06 -15.68
CA GLU A 76 -8.80 -7.84 -16.91
C GLU A 76 -8.10 -7.02 -18.00
N GLY A 77 -7.15 -7.65 -18.72
CA GLY A 77 -6.73 -7.20 -20.06
C GLY A 77 -5.45 -6.36 -20.18
N THR A 78 -4.49 -6.46 -19.27
CA THR A 78 -3.20 -5.74 -19.39
C THR A 78 -2.06 -6.62 -19.88
N VAL A 79 -1.57 -6.34 -21.09
CA VAL A 79 -0.34 -6.90 -21.65
C VAL A 79 0.82 -6.62 -20.68
N GLY A 80 1.53 -7.68 -20.25
CA GLY A 80 2.74 -7.58 -19.41
C GLY A 80 2.53 -7.65 -17.90
N MET A 81 1.35 -8.06 -17.42
CA MET A 81 1.17 -8.44 -16.01
C MET A 81 1.39 -9.95 -15.85
N GLU A 82 2.25 -10.34 -14.92
CA GLU A 82 2.32 -11.74 -14.49
C GLU A 82 0.98 -12.07 -13.82
N GLU A 83 0.19 -12.95 -14.43
CA GLU A 83 -0.78 -13.73 -13.67
C GLU A 83 0.01 -14.43 -12.56
N LEU A 84 -0.55 -14.52 -11.35
CA LEU A 84 -0.04 -15.42 -10.32
C LEU A 84 -0.02 -16.81 -10.97
N GLU A 85 1.15 -17.24 -11.46
CA GLU A 85 1.28 -18.46 -12.24
C GLU A 85 0.69 -19.61 -11.42
N SER A 86 -0.33 -20.26 -11.99
CA SER A 86 -0.81 -21.56 -11.55
C SER A 86 0.27 -22.60 -11.88
N GLY A 87 1.41 -22.51 -11.19
CA GLY A 87 2.45 -23.52 -11.25
C GLY A 87 1.90 -24.83 -10.68
N ASP A 88 2.38 -25.93 -11.22
CA ASP A 88 2.12 -27.33 -10.81
C ASP A 88 2.54 -27.65 -9.36
N THR A 89 2.91 -26.63 -8.59
CA THR A 89 3.28 -26.68 -7.18
C THR A 89 2.04 -26.44 -6.32
N THR A 90 1.57 -27.49 -5.64
CA THR A 90 0.46 -27.43 -4.68
C THR A 90 0.71 -26.54 -3.45
N THR A 91 1.94 -26.02 -3.28
CA THR A 91 2.34 -25.20 -2.13
C THR A 91 2.64 -23.76 -2.56
N PRO A 92 1.95 -22.74 -2.00
CA PRO A 92 2.23 -21.33 -2.27
C PRO A 92 3.65 -20.90 -1.86
N GLN A 93 4.33 -20.15 -2.72
CA GLN A 93 5.72 -19.71 -2.52
C GLN A 93 5.92 -18.21 -2.74
N LEU A 94 6.89 -17.64 -2.01
CA LEU A 94 7.47 -16.32 -2.24
C LEU A 94 8.88 -16.50 -2.82
N ILE A 95 9.10 -16.02 -4.04
CA ILE A 95 10.40 -16.05 -4.71
C ILE A 95 10.97 -14.63 -4.69
N LEU A 96 12.19 -14.48 -4.17
CA LEU A 96 12.93 -13.22 -4.20
C LEU A 96 14.01 -13.32 -5.25
N THR A 97 14.16 -12.30 -6.08
CA THR A 97 15.21 -12.24 -7.10
C THR A 97 16.02 -10.96 -6.92
N ILE A 98 17.33 -11.07 -7.04
CA ILE A 98 18.26 -9.92 -7.07
C ILE A 98 18.97 -9.89 -8.43
N PRO A 99 19.30 -8.69 -8.95
CA PRO A 99 20.13 -8.57 -10.14
C PRO A 99 21.53 -9.10 -9.87
N ALA A 100 22.16 -9.63 -10.91
CA ALA A 100 23.55 -10.08 -10.86
C ALA A 100 24.45 -8.95 -10.32
N THR A 101 25.36 -9.27 -9.40
CA THR A 101 26.47 -8.38 -9.09
C THR A 101 27.41 -8.42 -10.29
N PRO A 102 27.69 -7.30 -11.00
CA PRO A 102 28.73 -7.30 -12.00
C PRO A 102 30.06 -7.57 -11.28
N THR A 103 30.61 -8.77 -11.45
CA THR A 103 31.97 -9.08 -11.04
C THR A 103 32.90 -8.30 -11.95
N THR A 104 33.44 -7.17 -11.48
CA THR A 104 34.65 -6.57 -12.06
C THR A 104 35.82 -7.50 -11.77
N ASP A 105 35.95 -8.54 -12.58
CA ASP A 105 37.19 -9.27 -12.80
C ASP A 105 37.61 -8.96 -14.24
N GLU A 106 38.11 -7.74 -14.48
CA GLU A 106 38.94 -7.45 -15.64
C GLU A 106 39.71 -6.14 -15.40
N ALA A 107 41.00 -6.28 -15.09
CA ALA A 107 41.99 -5.22 -15.24
C ALA A 107 42.20 -4.93 -16.74
N PRO A 108 42.68 -3.72 -17.13
CA PRO A 108 42.54 -3.25 -18.50
C PRO A 108 43.62 -3.84 -19.39
N GLU A 109 43.23 -4.65 -20.38
CA GLU A 109 44.06 -4.83 -21.57
C GLU A 109 43.49 -4.01 -22.72
N ALA A 110 44.29 -3.04 -23.14
CA ALA A 110 44.03 -2.21 -24.29
C ALA A 110 44.11 -3.03 -25.59
N THR A 111 43.49 -2.47 -26.63
CA THR A 111 43.66 -2.75 -28.07
C THR A 111 42.98 -3.99 -28.66
N SER A 112 41.77 -3.81 -29.19
CA SER A 112 41.49 -4.05 -30.62
C SER A 112 40.07 -3.60 -31.02
N LEU A 113 39.98 -2.87 -32.14
CA LEU A 113 38.74 -2.42 -32.77
C LEU A 113 38.10 -3.59 -33.52
N THR A 114 37.23 -4.33 -32.83
CA THR A 114 36.25 -5.20 -33.49
C THR A 114 35.03 -5.29 -32.59
N THR A 115 33.87 -4.90 -33.09
CA THR A 115 32.60 -4.94 -32.36
C THR A 115 32.07 -6.38 -32.35
N PRO A 116 31.94 -7.08 -31.22
CA PRO A 116 31.01 -8.19 -31.12
C PRO A 116 29.66 -7.64 -30.63
N ALA A 117 28.57 -8.19 -31.15
CA ALA A 117 27.27 -8.04 -30.52
C ALA A 117 27.32 -8.77 -29.17
N THR A 118 27.55 -8.03 -28.09
CA THR A 118 27.59 -8.59 -26.73
C THR A 118 26.16 -8.95 -26.32
N THR A 119 25.82 -10.24 -26.44
CA THR A 119 24.67 -10.81 -25.73
C THR A 119 25.06 -10.92 -24.26
N THR A 120 24.75 -9.90 -23.47
CA THR A 120 24.98 -9.90 -22.02
C THR A 120 23.99 -10.85 -21.37
N THR A 121 24.42 -12.08 -21.08
CA THR A 121 23.65 -13.02 -20.27
C THR A 121 23.73 -12.59 -18.80
N THR A 122 22.73 -11.83 -18.33
CA THR A 122 22.64 -11.40 -16.94
C THR A 122 22.15 -12.56 -16.07
N THR A 123 23.03 -13.17 -15.27
CA THR A 123 22.68 -14.26 -14.34
C THR A 123 22.00 -13.71 -13.08
N THR A 124 20.68 -13.78 -12.99
CA THR A 124 19.91 -13.44 -11.78
C THR A 124 20.05 -14.51 -10.69
N SER A 125 20.08 -14.11 -9.41
CA SER A 125 20.04 -15.03 -8.27
C SER A 125 18.68 -14.97 -7.59
N SER A 126 18.16 -16.13 -7.16
CA SER A 126 16.84 -16.24 -6.53
C SER A 126 16.88 -17.00 -5.22
N MET A 127 15.97 -16.65 -4.32
CA MET A 127 15.74 -17.27 -3.01
C MET A 127 14.25 -17.63 -2.88
N ILE A 128 13.92 -18.84 -2.43
CA ILE A 128 12.54 -19.33 -2.34
C ILE A 128 12.16 -19.49 -0.87
N LEU A 129 11.03 -18.93 -0.48
CA LEU A 129 10.47 -19.01 0.87
C LEU A 129 9.04 -19.59 0.81
N PRO A 130 8.63 -20.41 1.78
CA PRO A 130 7.24 -20.85 1.88
C PRO A 130 6.34 -19.63 2.13
N LEU A 131 5.33 -19.41 1.28
CA LEU A 131 4.39 -18.31 1.47
C LEU A 131 3.50 -18.59 2.68
N HIS A 132 3.05 -19.84 2.84
CA HIS A 132 2.27 -20.35 3.97
C HIS A 132 3.03 -21.50 4.65
N PRO A 133 4.03 -21.20 5.50
CA PRO A 133 4.74 -22.23 6.22
C PRO A 133 3.78 -22.96 7.16
N THR A 134 3.94 -24.26 7.25
CA THR A 134 3.24 -25.14 8.18
C THR A 134 3.56 -24.75 9.63
N GLU A 135 2.74 -25.21 10.58
CA GLU A 135 3.00 -24.97 12.02
C GLU A 135 4.36 -25.51 12.47
N VAL A 136 4.80 -26.63 11.88
CA VAL A 136 6.11 -27.25 12.16
C VAL A 136 7.25 -26.36 11.66
N GLU A 137 7.15 -25.83 10.44
CA GLU A 137 8.14 -24.88 9.91
C GLU A 137 8.18 -23.60 10.75
N LEU A 138 7.02 -23.03 11.09
CA LEU A 138 6.93 -21.85 11.96
C LEU A 138 7.49 -22.09 13.37
N ALA A 139 7.34 -23.30 13.91
CA ALA A 139 7.91 -23.66 15.22
C ALA A 139 9.44 -23.75 15.18
N GLY A 140 10.03 -24.05 14.02
CA GLY A 140 11.48 -24.01 13.79
C GLY A 140 12.06 -22.61 13.64
N LEU A 141 11.23 -21.60 13.32
CA LEU A 141 11.67 -20.22 13.16
C LEU A 141 11.81 -19.50 14.50
N LYS A 142 12.84 -18.67 14.59
CA LYS A 142 13.08 -17.84 15.78
C LYS A 142 12.05 -16.71 15.84
N LYS A 143 11.24 -16.66 16.90
CA LYS A 143 10.40 -15.50 17.23
C LYS A 143 11.25 -14.37 17.78
N VAL A 144 11.04 -13.17 17.25
CA VAL A 144 11.82 -11.96 17.57
C VAL A 144 10.90 -10.76 17.78
N GLN A 145 11.40 -9.74 18.48
CA GLN A 145 10.73 -8.44 18.58
C GLN A 145 11.38 -7.47 17.60
N VAL A 146 10.57 -6.91 16.71
CA VAL A 146 11.02 -6.02 15.65
C VAL A 146 10.63 -4.60 16.00
N HIS A 147 11.60 -3.71 15.94
CA HIS A 147 11.42 -2.29 16.21
C HIS A 147 11.15 -1.55 14.89
N VAL A 148 9.97 -0.94 14.74
CA VAL A 148 9.56 -0.21 13.54
C VAL A 148 8.81 1.07 13.89
N TRP A 149 9.38 2.22 13.53
CA TRP A 149 8.76 3.54 13.76
C TRP A 149 8.26 3.79 15.20
N GLY A 150 9.03 3.33 16.19
CA GLY A 150 8.67 3.45 17.62
C GLY A 150 7.71 2.38 18.13
N ASP A 151 7.21 1.50 17.26
CA ASP A 151 6.41 0.34 17.64
C ASP A 151 7.31 -0.90 17.78
N ASP A 152 6.93 -1.77 18.72
CA ASP A 152 7.51 -3.11 18.87
C ASP A 152 6.47 -4.14 18.42
N THR A 153 6.88 -5.07 17.55
CA THR A 153 5.95 -6.07 17.01
C THR A 153 6.62 -7.44 16.87
N PRO A 154 5.91 -8.54 17.19
CA PRO A 154 6.45 -9.88 17.05
C PRO A 154 6.58 -10.26 15.56
N ALA A 155 7.69 -10.91 15.23
CA ALA A 155 7.98 -11.43 13.90
C ALA A 155 8.72 -12.79 13.99
N TYR A 156 8.69 -13.57 12.91
CA TYR A 156 9.59 -14.70 12.72
C TYR A 156 10.83 -14.24 11.93
N ASP A 157 12.02 -14.63 12.37
CA ASP A 157 13.26 -14.54 11.57
C ASP A 157 13.26 -15.69 10.55
N GLU A 158 13.39 -15.38 9.27
CA GLU A 158 13.32 -16.34 8.15
C GLU A 158 14.58 -17.20 8.01
N GLY A 159 15.55 -17.06 8.91
CA GLY A 159 16.72 -17.93 8.99
C GLY A 159 17.99 -17.37 8.34
N ASP A 160 19.10 -18.09 8.51
CA ASP A 160 20.44 -17.64 8.09
C ASP A 160 20.64 -17.65 6.59
N GLU A 161 20.02 -18.59 5.87
CA GLU A 161 20.20 -18.72 4.42
C GLU A 161 19.75 -17.46 3.66
N VAL A 162 18.51 -17.01 3.88
CA VAL A 162 18.01 -15.77 3.25
C VAL A 162 18.71 -14.52 3.76
N ALA A 163 19.13 -14.52 5.03
CA ALA A 163 19.86 -13.41 5.62
C ALA A 163 21.24 -13.25 5.00
N ASP A 164 22.00 -14.33 4.82
CA ASP A 164 23.32 -14.33 4.20
C ASP A 164 23.23 -13.97 2.70
N TRP A 165 22.22 -14.49 2.01
CA TRP A 165 21.95 -14.16 0.61
C TRP A 165 21.65 -12.67 0.42
N LEU A 166 20.72 -12.10 1.21
CA LEU A 166 20.44 -10.66 1.17
C LEU A 166 21.63 -9.83 1.63
N SER A 167 22.37 -10.29 2.65
CA SER A 167 23.51 -9.56 3.20
C SER A 167 24.65 -9.44 2.20
N THR A 168 24.91 -10.52 1.46
CA THR A 168 25.88 -10.55 0.37
C THR A 168 25.52 -9.55 -0.71
N PHE A 169 24.26 -9.54 -1.15
CA PHE A 169 23.77 -8.58 -2.13
C PHE A 169 23.92 -7.15 -1.64
N LEU A 170 23.38 -6.82 -0.46
CA LEU A 170 23.32 -5.46 0.06
C LEU A 170 24.68 -4.94 0.57
N GLY A 171 25.68 -5.80 0.76
CA GLY A 171 26.97 -5.43 1.35
C GLY A 171 26.87 -5.05 2.84
N ARG A 172 25.82 -5.52 3.52
CA ARG A 172 25.53 -5.26 4.94
C ARG A 172 24.85 -6.47 5.54
N ARG A 173 25.21 -6.80 6.80
CA ARG A 173 24.47 -7.79 7.59
C ARG A 173 23.03 -7.34 7.84
N VAL A 174 22.09 -8.10 7.34
CA VAL A 174 20.65 -7.90 7.49
C VAL A 174 19.96 -9.21 7.83
N ARG A 175 18.71 -9.11 8.26
CA ARG A 175 17.81 -10.24 8.47
C ARG A 175 16.52 -10.00 7.71
N LEU A 176 15.85 -11.07 7.26
CA LEU A 176 14.49 -11.00 6.75
C LEU A 176 13.54 -11.49 7.84
N VAL A 177 12.51 -10.71 8.14
CA VAL A 177 11.52 -11.06 9.16
C VAL A 177 10.11 -11.05 8.59
N ARG A 178 9.26 -11.96 9.07
CA ARG A 178 7.83 -12.07 8.73
C ARG A 178 6.95 -11.70 9.90
N TYR A 179 5.97 -10.85 9.65
CA TYR A 179 5.01 -10.40 10.66
C TYR A 179 4.13 -11.56 11.17
N ILE A 180 3.87 -11.59 12.48
CA ILE A 180 2.96 -12.56 13.09
C ILE A 180 1.55 -11.95 13.16
N LEU A 181 0.67 -12.33 12.23
CA LEU A 181 -0.65 -11.69 12.01
C LEU A 181 -1.56 -11.73 13.25
N ASP A 182 -1.61 -12.84 13.97
CA ASP A 182 -2.45 -13.06 15.15
C ASP A 182 -1.95 -12.33 16.40
N GLN A 183 -0.65 -12.06 16.49
CA GLN A 183 -0.02 -11.44 17.67
C GLN A 183 0.33 -9.97 17.47
N GLY A 184 0.47 -9.53 16.22
CA GLY A 184 0.81 -8.17 15.88
C GLY A 184 -0.37 -7.21 16.03
N LYS A 185 -0.15 -6.07 16.70
CA LYS A 185 -1.20 -5.09 17.03
C LYS A 185 -0.89 -3.67 16.54
N ARG A 186 -0.06 -3.52 15.49
CA ARG A 186 0.30 -2.21 14.97
C ARG A 186 -0.93 -1.51 14.38
N ALA A 187 -1.21 -0.30 14.87
CA ALA A 187 -2.31 0.53 14.43
C ALA A 187 -1.91 1.41 13.23
N THR A 188 -2.90 1.76 12.41
CA THR A 188 -2.79 2.83 11.41
C THR A 188 -2.38 4.14 12.11
N LYS A 189 -1.51 4.92 11.47
CA LYS A 189 -1.01 6.22 11.95
C LYS A 189 -1.67 7.39 11.24
N THR A 190 -2.75 7.13 10.51
CA THR A 190 -3.56 8.12 9.80
C THR A 190 -4.63 8.73 10.69
N CYS A 191 -5.26 9.81 10.22
CA CYS A 191 -6.44 10.35 10.90
C CYS A 191 -7.55 9.26 10.94
N PRO A 192 -8.12 8.95 12.10
CA PRO A 192 -9.24 8.02 12.17
C PRO A 192 -10.49 8.66 11.55
N PRO A 193 -11.28 7.92 10.75
CA PRO A 193 -12.59 8.41 10.31
C PRO A 193 -13.51 8.62 11.52
N THR A 194 -14.43 9.59 11.44
CA THR A 194 -15.42 9.82 12.51
C THR A 194 -16.43 8.67 12.60
N ALA A 195 -17.11 8.54 13.74
CA ALA A 195 -18.13 7.49 13.92
C ALA A 195 -19.26 7.62 12.88
N GLU A 196 -19.63 8.85 12.52
CA GLU A 196 -20.62 9.14 11.49
C GLU A 196 -20.14 8.70 10.12
N GLN A 197 -18.88 9.00 9.77
CA GLN A 197 -18.28 8.57 8.50
C GLN A 197 -18.24 7.05 8.38
N VAL A 198 -17.94 6.34 9.47
CA VAL A 198 -17.99 4.87 9.51
C VAL A 198 -19.43 4.37 9.35
N GLN A 199 -20.39 4.95 10.07
CA GLN A 199 -21.79 4.54 9.99
C GLN A 199 -22.36 4.75 8.58
N GLN A 200 -22.06 5.89 7.95
CA GLN A 200 -22.37 6.16 6.55
C GLN A 200 -21.70 5.14 5.62
N ALA A 201 -20.46 4.75 5.91
CA ALA A 201 -19.73 3.76 5.13
C ALA A 201 -20.32 2.33 5.23
N LEU A 202 -20.98 2.01 6.33
CA LEU A 202 -21.63 0.72 6.56
C LEU A 202 -23.06 0.65 6.03
N ALA A 203 -23.72 1.79 5.82
CA ALA A 203 -25.05 1.83 5.23
C ALA A 203 -25.00 1.33 3.78
N SER A 204 -25.84 0.33 3.48
CA SER A 204 -26.02 -0.24 2.14
C SER A 204 -26.59 0.83 1.19
N PRO A 205 -26.34 0.75 -0.13
CA PRO A 205 -26.90 1.68 -1.10
C PRO A 205 -28.44 1.68 -1.21
N GLU A 206 -29.14 0.75 -0.57
CA GLU A 206 -30.58 0.53 -0.72
C GLU A 206 -31.45 1.18 0.37
N ASP A 207 -30.87 1.76 1.42
CA ASP A 207 -31.63 2.28 2.58
C ASP A 207 -31.96 3.78 2.51
N ASP A 208 -31.62 4.48 1.43
CA ASP A 208 -32.08 5.85 1.17
C ASP A 208 -33.54 5.84 0.65
N ASN A 209 -34.46 5.36 1.48
CA ASN A 209 -35.88 5.65 1.30
C ASN A 209 -36.11 7.12 1.66
N ASP A 210 -36.19 7.95 0.62
CA ASP A 210 -36.71 9.31 0.65
C ASP A 210 -37.99 9.37 1.49
N SER A 211 -37.85 9.91 2.70
CA SER A 211 -38.96 10.33 3.54
C SER A 211 -38.68 11.72 4.09
N GLY A 212 -38.80 12.70 3.19
CA GLY A 212 -39.46 13.98 3.45
C GLY A 212 -39.11 14.75 4.74
N SER A 213 -38.40 15.86 4.52
CA SER A 213 -38.55 17.15 5.23
C SER A 213 -38.18 17.22 6.72
N SER A 214 -37.07 17.89 7.01
CA SER A 214 -37.16 19.24 7.62
C SER A 214 -35.83 20.01 7.54
N ASN A 215 -35.96 21.26 7.10
CA ASN A 215 -34.93 22.30 7.02
C ASN A 215 -33.95 22.32 8.20
N ARG A 216 -32.65 22.16 7.91
CA ARG A 216 -31.56 22.95 8.52
C ARG A 216 -30.44 23.13 7.50
N ASP A 217 -30.23 24.36 7.06
CA ASP A 217 -28.93 24.77 6.53
C ASP A 217 -27.85 24.52 7.60
N PRO A 218 -26.69 24.00 7.19
CA PRO A 218 -25.49 24.75 7.54
C PRO A 218 -24.50 24.76 6.37
N ALA A 219 -24.26 25.96 5.84
CA ALA A 219 -22.95 26.30 5.30
C ALA A 219 -21.90 26.14 6.42
N ALA A 220 -21.29 24.96 6.50
CA ALA A 220 -20.13 24.71 7.33
C ALA A 220 -19.13 23.90 6.51
N THR A 221 -18.15 24.62 5.98
CA THR A 221 -16.92 24.11 5.39
C THR A 221 -16.21 23.24 6.44
N THR A 222 -16.53 21.96 6.48
CA THR A 222 -15.87 20.99 7.38
C THR A 222 -14.50 20.67 6.81
N LEU A 223 -13.52 21.48 7.21
CA LEU A 223 -12.11 21.15 7.05
C LEU A 223 -11.86 19.74 7.62
N PRO A 224 -11.00 18.92 6.99
CA PRO A 224 -10.64 17.62 7.55
C PRO A 224 -10.06 17.80 8.96
N PRO A 225 -10.33 16.87 9.89
CA PRO A 225 -9.81 16.93 11.25
C PRO A 225 -8.28 16.98 11.27
N ARG A 226 -7.74 17.74 12.21
CA ARG A 226 -6.31 18.04 12.32
C ARG A 226 -5.48 16.75 12.51
N PRO A 227 -4.45 16.51 11.69
CA PRO A 227 -3.47 15.46 11.91
C PRO A 227 -2.72 15.61 13.24
N VAL A 228 -2.62 14.52 13.99
CA VAL A 228 -1.61 14.36 15.05
C VAL A 228 -0.35 13.77 14.41
N GLY A 229 0.25 14.52 13.49
CA GLY A 229 1.30 14.05 12.57
C GLY A 229 2.65 14.72 12.78
N GLY A 230 3.07 14.94 14.03
CA GLY A 230 4.40 15.45 14.34
C GLY A 230 5.24 14.40 15.06
N TRP A 231 6.46 14.14 14.57
CA TRP A 231 7.45 13.25 15.21
C TRP A 231 7.84 13.65 16.65
N ARG A 232 7.28 14.75 17.18
CA ARG A 232 7.51 15.28 18.53
C ARG A 232 6.31 15.20 19.48
N SER A 233 5.19 14.56 19.12
CA SER A 233 4.00 14.50 19.99
C SER A 233 3.56 13.08 20.32
N ILE A 234 4.41 12.32 21.03
CA ILE A 234 4.08 10.98 21.56
C ILE A 234 3.58 11.02 23.02
N PHE A 235 3.48 12.19 23.65
CA PHE A 235 3.00 12.28 25.04
C PHE A 235 1.79 13.19 25.14
N SER A 236 0.60 12.58 25.17
CA SER A 236 -0.51 12.91 26.08
C SER A 236 -1.82 12.43 25.49
N TYR A 237 -2.48 11.43 26.09
CA TYR A 237 -3.93 11.40 26.35
C TYR A 237 -4.24 10.13 27.16
N PHE A 238 -4.03 10.21 28.46
CA PHE A 238 -4.83 9.48 29.45
C PHE A 238 -5.19 10.48 30.53
N ALA A 239 -6.46 10.88 30.58
CA ALA A 239 -7.03 11.55 31.73
C ALA A 239 -8.39 10.86 32.02
N PRO A 240 -8.61 10.33 33.24
CA PRO A 240 -9.90 9.76 33.59
C PRO A 240 -10.88 10.89 33.92
N SER A 241 -12.02 10.92 33.25
CA SER A 241 -13.15 11.74 33.71
C SER A 241 -14.28 10.83 34.18
N SER A 242 -14.49 10.85 35.49
CA SER A 242 -15.64 10.27 36.17
C SER A 242 -16.88 11.16 35.96
N ALA A 243 -17.91 10.64 35.29
CA ALA A 243 -19.31 11.00 35.53
C ALA A 243 -20.22 9.93 34.93
N SER A 244 -21.03 9.31 35.80
CA SER A 244 -22.11 8.39 35.49
C SER A 244 -23.22 9.08 34.70
N HIS A 245 -23.66 8.50 33.58
CA HIS A 245 -25.06 8.46 33.12
C HIS A 245 -25.22 7.25 32.18
N SER A 246 -26.09 6.32 32.58
CA SER A 246 -26.48 5.13 31.82
C SER A 246 -27.32 5.54 30.61
N THR A 247 -26.74 5.48 29.42
CA THR A 247 -27.46 5.26 28.16
C THR A 247 -26.75 4.13 27.43
N THR A 248 -27.50 3.08 27.09
CA THR A 248 -27.05 1.94 26.28
C THR A 248 -26.89 2.36 24.83
N THR A 249 -26.00 3.30 24.54
CA THR A 249 -25.40 3.40 23.22
C THR A 249 -24.38 2.27 23.11
N PRO A 250 -24.42 1.42 22.06
CA PRO A 250 -23.32 0.50 21.80
C PRO A 250 -22.03 1.33 21.73
N PRO A 251 -20.89 0.82 22.24
CA PRO A 251 -19.63 1.53 22.10
C PRO A 251 -19.43 1.84 20.60
N PRO A 252 -18.91 3.02 20.25
CA PRO A 252 -18.58 3.32 18.86
C PRO A 252 -17.76 2.16 18.30
N PRO A 253 -17.97 1.74 17.03
CA PRO A 253 -17.24 0.63 16.45
C PRO A 253 -15.75 0.88 16.70
N GLN A 254 -15.11 0.05 17.51
CA GLN A 254 -13.68 0.15 17.78
C GLN A 254 -12.96 -0.11 16.46
N TRP A 255 -12.56 0.95 15.78
CA TRP A 255 -11.72 0.89 14.59
C TRP A 255 -10.54 1.82 14.78
N PRO A 256 -9.34 1.25 14.76
CA PRO A 256 -8.35 1.74 13.83
C PRO A 256 -7.97 0.60 12.89
N GLY A 257 -7.83 0.89 11.61
CA GLY A 257 -7.21 -0.04 10.67
C GLY A 257 -5.88 -0.54 11.22
N ARG A 258 -5.56 -1.81 10.96
CA ARG A 258 -4.29 -2.40 11.39
C ARG A 258 -3.30 -2.29 10.25
N VAL A 259 -2.02 -2.31 10.57
CA VAL A 259 -0.96 -2.39 9.56
C VAL A 259 -0.01 -3.51 9.94
N MET A 260 0.59 -4.17 8.95
CA MET A 260 1.72 -5.08 9.17
C MET A 260 3.01 -4.26 9.26
N PHE A 261 3.96 -4.38 8.33
CA PHE A 261 5.14 -3.50 8.28
C PHE A 261 4.94 -2.23 7.44
N SER A 262 3.72 -1.93 6.98
CA SER A 262 3.37 -0.64 6.35
C SER A 262 3.69 0.54 7.28
N ASN A 263 3.91 1.73 6.70
CA ASN A 263 4.26 2.92 7.48
C ASN A 263 3.08 3.35 8.34
N ASP A 264 2.07 3.91 7.67
CA ASP A 264 1.00 4.66 8.32
C ASP A 264 -0.39 4.13 7.96
N SER A 265 -0.58 3.57 6.76
CA SER A 265 -1.91 3.16 6.28
C SER A 265 -1.89 1.78 5.59
N PRO A 266 -3.00 1.02 5.64
CA PRO A 266 -3.19 -0.25 4.92
C PRO A 266 -3.08 -0.13 3.40
N ILE A 267 -3.67 0.92 2.82
CA ILE A 267 -3.74 1.13 1.37
C ILE A 267 -3.28 2.55 1.06
N LEU A 268 -2.46 2.68 0.03
CA LEU A 268 -2.19 3.96 -0.62
C LEU A 268 -2.85 3.97 -2.00
N LEU A 269 -3.71 4.95 -2.24
CA LEU A 269 -4.33 5.21 -3.54
C LEU A 269 -3.67 6.43 -4.20
N ALA A 270 -3.53 6.41 -5.52
CA ALA A 270 -3.11 7.57 -6.31
C ALA A 270 -3.76 7.52 -7.70
N SER A 271 -3.71 8.62 -8.45
CA SER A 271 -4.23 8.66 -9.81
C SER A 271 -3.15 8.81 -10.89
N GLU A 272 -3.44 8.29 -12.08
CA GLU A 272 -2.59 8.46 -13.27
C GLU A 272 -2.45 9.95 -13.62
N ALA A 273 -3.54 10.72 -13.53
CA ALA A 273 -3.56 12.16 -13.79
C ALA A 273 -2.65 12.93 -12.82
N SER A 274 -2.66 12.59 -11.53
CA SER A 274 -1.74 13.17 -10.54
C SER A 274 -0.27 12.88 -10.85
N LEU A 275 0.05 11.66 -11.32
CA LEU A 275 1.42 11.32 -11.71
C LEU A 275 1.87 12.13 -12.94
N VAL A 276 0.98 12.29 -13.93
CA VAL A 276 1.24 13.11 -15.12
C VAL A 276 1.54 14.56 -14.71
N ASP A 277 0.74 15.14 -13.83
CA ASP A 277 0.98 16.50 -13.31
C ASP A 277 2.34 16.62 -12.61
N VAL A 278 2.68 15.69 -11.71
CA VAL A 278 3.99 15.70 -11.04
C VAL A 278 5.13 15.65 -12.06
N ASN A 279 5.00 14.81 -13.09
CA ASN A 279 6.02 14.67 -14.12
C ASN A 279 6.19 15.92 -15.01
N GLN A 280 5.14 16.75 -15.16
CA GLN A 280 5.26 18.04 -15.86
C GLN A 280 6.12 19.05 -15.08
N HIS A 281 6.27 18.88 -13.78
CA HIS A 281 7.06 19.74 -12.90
C HIS A 281 8.48 19.20 -12.63
N LEU A 282 8.88 18.11 -13.29
CA LEU A 282 10.17 17.45 -13.11
C LEU A 282 11.05 17.58 -14.37
N PRO A 283 12.38 17.75 -14.21
CA PRO A 283 13.29 17.79 -15.36
C PRO A 283 13.34 16.45 -16.10
N THR A 284 13.21 15.35 -15.36
CA THR A 284 13.14 13.99 -15.89
C THR A 284 11.89 13.32 -15.33
N PRO A 285 10.98 12.80 -16.18
CA PRO A 285 9.83 12.05 -15.72
C PRO A 285 10.22 10.85 -14.86
N ILE A 286 9.38 10.54 -13.89
CA ILE A 286 9.55 9.42 -12.98
C ILE A 286 8.41 8.42 -13.06
N ASP A 287 8.71 7.23 -12.61
CA ASP A 287 7.79 6.11 -12.49
C ASP A 287 7.03 6.14 -11.14
N ILE A 288 5.75 5.75 -11.19
CA ILE A 288 4.88 5.60 -10.02
C ILE A 288 5.44 4.69 -8.93
N ARG A 289 6.32 3.75 -9.29
CA ARG A 289 7.05 2.86 -8.37
C ARG A 289 7.79 3.62 -7.26
N ARG A 290 8.16 4.88 -7.47
CA ARG A 290 8.74 5.76 -6.43
C ARG A 290 7.76 6.14 -5.33
N PHE A 291 6.47 6.26 -5.66
CA PHE A 291 5.41 6.62 -4.71
C PHE A 291 4.76 5.40 -4.06
N ARG A 292 4.96 4.22 -4.62
CA ARG A 292 4.54 2.93 -4.07
C ARG A 292 3.04 2.81 -3.71
N PRO A 293 2.11 3.31 -4.54
CA PRO A 293 0.68 3.11 -4.29
C PRO A 293 0.31 1.63 -4.44
N ASN A 294 -0.75 1.22 -3.75
CA ASN A 294 -1.39 -0.08 -3.92
C ASN A 294 -2.43 -0.04 -5.04
N ILE A 295 -3.18 1.05 -5.15
CA ILE A 295 -4.26 1.23 -6.11
C ILE A 295 -3.96 2.46 -6.96
N MET A 296 -3.94 2.29 -8.27
CA MET A 296 -3.96 3.38 -9.23
C MET A 296 -5.34 3.51 -9.84
N VAL A 297 -5.83 4.74 -9.94
CA VAL A 297 -7.07 5.07 -10.64
C VAL A 297 -6.82 5.99 -11.83
N ASP A 298 -7.68 5.90 -12.83
CA ASP A 298 -7.70 6.75 -14.02
C ASP A 298 -9.08 7.37 -14.21
N GLY A 299 -9.21 8.34 -15.12
CA GLY A 299 -10.48 8.97 -15.48
C GLY A 299 -10.87 10.18 -14.63
N ILE A 300 -9.92 10.77 -13.90
CA ILE A 300 -10.13 11.92 -13.00
C ILE A 300 -9.16 13.06 -13.33
N ALA A 301 -9.46 14.28 -12.87
CA ALA A 301 -8.52 15.39 -12.98
C ALA A 301 -7.31 15.21 -12.02
N PRO A 302 -6.15 15.84 -12.29
CA PRO A 302 -5.01 15.78 -11.38
C PRO A 302 -5.38 16.19 -9.95
N PHE A 303 -5.04 15.32 -9.00
CA PHE A 303 -5.32 15.44 -7.57
C PHE A 303 -6.80 15.53 -7.18
N GLU A 304 -7.73 15.16 -8.06
CA GLU A 304 -9.15 15.07 -7.70
C GLU A 304 -9.36 14.06 -6.55
N GLU A 305 -8.49 13.05 -6.41
CA GLU A 305 -8.55 12.11 -5.29
C GLU A 305 -8.36 12.75 -3.91
N ASP A 306 -7.80 13.96 -3.84
CA ASP A 306 -7.59 14.71 -2.59
C ASP A 306 -8.90 15.10 -1.89
N THR A 307 -10.02 15.14 -2.61
CA THR A 307 -11.35 15.50 -2.07
C THR A 307 -12.18 14.30 -1.65
N TRP A 308 -11.71 13.08 -1.93
CA TRP A 308 -12.47 11.87 -1.67
C TRP A 308 -12.49 11.54 -0.20
N HIS A 309 -13.64 11.03 0.26
CA HIS A 309 -13.85 10.61 1.65
C HIS A 309 -14.10 9.10 1.75
N ARG A 310 -14.77 8.54 0.75
CA ARG A 310 -15.14 7.13 0.68
C ARG A 310 -15.04 6.63 -0.76
N ILE A 311 -14.58 5.40 -0.92
CA ILE A 311 -14.46 4.72 -2.20
C ILE A 311 -15.17 3.37 -2.08
N SER A 312 -16.16 3.14 -2.92
CA SER A 312 -16.88 1.86 -2.99
C SER A 312 -16.55 1.17 -4.31
N ILE A 313 -15.93 0.01 -4.23
CA ILE A 313 -15.51 -0.79 -5.37
C ILE A 313 -16.39 -2.04 -5.42
N LYS A 314 -17.34 -2.11 -6.36
CA LYS A 314 -18.19 -3.29 -6.52
C LYS A 314 -17.34 -4.43 -7.11
N ALA A 315 -17.32 -5.59 -6.46
CA ALA A 315 -16.77 -6.80 -7.08
C ALA A 315 -17.71 -7.25 -8.22
N GLY A 316 -17.24 -8.04 -9.17
CA GLY A 316 -18.08 -8.58 -10.25
C GLY A 316 -18.37 -7.61 -11.40
N ALA A 317 -17.87 -7.97 -12.60
CA ALA A 317 -17.91 -7.24 -13.86
C ALA A 317 -16.77 -6.21 -14.07
N LEU A 318 -15.97 -6.46 -15.11
CA LEU A 318 -15.24 -5.50 -15.94
C LEU A 318 -15.26 -4.06 -15.41
N ALA A 319 -14.16 -3.58 -14.83
CA ALA A 319 -14.00 -2.16 -14.53
C ALA A 319 -13.91 -1.35 -15.84
N ARG A 320 -15.06 -1.08 -16.48
CA ARG A 320 -15.19 -0.30 -17.71
C ARG A 320 -16.16 0.88 -17.59
N LYS A 321 -16.83 1.08 -16.44
CA LYS A 321 -17.78 2.18 -16.26
C LYS A 321 -17.95 2.62 -14.79
N ILE A 322 -17.65 3.89 -14.54
CA ILE A 322 -18.02 4.68 -13.36
C ILE A 322 -18.65 5.94 -13.92
N THR A 323 -19.86 6.26 -13.46
CA THR A 323 -20.56 7.50 -13.86
C THR A 323 -20.37 8.53 -12.75
N PRO A 324 -19.89 9.76 -13.05
CA PRO A 324 -19.68 10.78 -12.02
C PRO A 324 -21.01 11.36 -11.52
N PRO A 325 -21.11 11.77 -10.23
CA PRO A 325 -22.30 12.42 -9.69
C PRO A 325 -22.38 13.88 -10.15
N ILE A 326 -23.62 14.32 -10.39
CA ILE A 326 -23.95 15.70 -10.72
C ILE A 326 -24.07 16.50 -9.40
N SER A 327 -23.26 17.56 -9.29
CA SER A 327 -23.31 18.68 -8.33
C SER A 327 -23.08 18.41 -6.83
N SER A 328 -22.09 19.13 -6.32
CA SER A 328 -21.79 19.60 -4.95
C SER A 328 -22.83 19.35 -3.84
N SER A 329 -22.75 18.18 -3.20
CA SER A 329 -22.84 17.96 -1.74
C SER A 329 -22.89 16.45 -1.51
N GLU A 330 -21.94 15.92 -0.72
CA GLU A 330 -21.82 14.50 -0.35
C GLU A 330 -21.38 13.55 -1.50
N GLU A 331 -20.07 13.53 -1.80
CA GLU A 331 -19.50 12.71 -2.88
C GLU A 331 -19.37 11.21 -2.50
N LYS A 332 -20.26 10.39 -3.06
CA LYS A 332 -20.22 8.92 -3.07
C LYS A 332 -19.81 8.43 -4.46
N ILE A 333 -18.57 7.93 -4.62
CA ILE A 333 -18.13 7.32 -5.89
C ILE A 333 -18.59 5.87 -5.93
N THR A 334 -19.40 5.53 -6.94
CA THR A 334 -19.95 4.19 -7.14
C THR A 334 -19.55 3.66 -8.52
N VAL A 335 -18.94 2.47 -8.56
CA VAL A 335 -18.69 1.71 -9.80
C VAL A 335 -19.92 0.86 -10.07
N ASP A 336 -20.58 1.03 -11.22
CA ASP A 336 -21.80 0.28 -11.57
C ASP A 336 -21.54 -0.76 -12.67
N ALA A 337 -22.16 -1.92 -12.49
CA ALA A 337 -22.01 -3.09 -13.36
C ALA A 337 -22.94 -3.04 -14.58
N ASP A 338 -22.53 -3.66 -15.69
CA ASP A 338 -23.43 -3.97 -16.81
C ASP A 338 -24.41 -5.08 -16.40
N THR A 339 -25.70 -4.81 -16.56
CA THR A 339 -26.80 -5.72 -16.25
C THR A 339 -26.86 -6.84 -17.28
N ASN A 340 -26.15 -7.95 -17.07
CA ASN A 340 -26.50 -9.27 -17.61
C ASN A 340 -25.65 -10.39 -16.96
N ALA A 341 -25.84 -10.63 -15.66
CA ALA A 341 -25.51 -11.90 -15.03
C ALA A 341 -26.34 -12.09 -13.75
N SER A 342 -27.26 -13.04 -13.80
CA SER A 342 -28.06 -13.49 -12.67
C SER A 342 -27.22 -14.42 -11.78
N THR A 343 -26.50 -13.89 -10.81
CA THR A 343 -26.00 -14.61 -9.63
C THR A 343 -25.72 -13.60 -8.51
N SER A 344 -26.10 -13.95 -7.26
CA SER A 344 -25.98 -13.20 -6.01
C SER A 344 -25.08 -11.95 -6.03
N ALA A 345 -25.66 -10.80 -5.64
CA ALA A 345 -25.03 -9.48 -5.66
C ALA A 345 -23.58 -9.51 -5.12
N PRO A 346 -22.59 -9.04 -5.91
CA PRO A 346 -21.21 -9.09 -5.50
C PRO A 346 -20.94 -8.11 -4.36
N SER A 347 -20.27 -8.58 -3.31
CA SER A 347 -19.96 -7.77 -2.13
C SER A 347 -19.04 -6.61 -2.51
N ALA A 348 -19.54 -5.38 -2.41
CA ALA A 348 -18.75 -4.19 -2.65
C ALA A 348 -17.68 -4.01 -1.57
N VAL A 349 -16.44 -3.76 -1.98
CA VAL A 349 -15.33 -3.40 -1.10
C VAL A 349 -15.37 -1.90 -0.85
N THR A 350 -15.46 -1.48 0.41
CA THR A 350 -15.45 -0.05 0.77
C THR A 350 -14.14 0.33 1.44
N LEU A 351 -13.55 1.45 1.00
CA LEU A 351 -12.38 2.10 1.61
C LEU A 351 -12.78 3.48 2.12
N MET A 352 -12.34 3.84 3.32
CA MET A 352 -12.36 5.23 3.79
C MET A 352 -11.05 5.90 3.43
N VAL A 353 -11.13 7.12 2.91
CA VAL A 353 -9.97 7.98 2.68
C VAL A 353 -9.70 8.76 3.96
N THR A 354 -8.50 8.63 4.51
CA THR A 354 -8.19 9.12 5.87
C THR A 354 -7.32 10.36 5.88
N SER A 355 -6.32 10.43 5.01
CA SER A 355 -5.43 11.59 4.92
C SER A 355 -4.66 11.61 3.61
N ARG A 356 -4.13 12.78 3.25
CA ARG A 356 -3.12 12.86 2.19
C ARG A 356 -1.85 12.16 2.65
N CYS A 357 -1.20 11.46 1.72
CA CYS A 357 0.07 10.80 2.00
C CYS A 357 1.21 11.82 1.88
N THR A 358 1.77 12.22 3.02
CA THR A 358 2.99 13.04 3.03
C THR A 358 4.18 12.23 2.55
N ARG A 359 5.00 12.81 1.68
CA ARG A 359 6.09 12.09 1.03
C ARG A 359 7.40 12.27 1.80
N CYS A 360 8.21 11.22 1.76
CA CYS A 360 9.50 11.16 2.44
C CYS A 360 10.65 10.94 1.43
N PRO A 361 11.92 11.07 1.87
CA PRO A 361 13.10 10.95 1.00
C PRO A 361 13.21 9.62 0.24
N MET A 362 12.49 8.58 0.66
CA MET A 362 12.43 7.31 -0.06
C MET A 362 11.97 7.48 -1.52
N THR A 363 11.09 8.44 -1.79
CA THR A 363 10.63 8.74 -3.17
C THR A 363 11.78 9.15 -4.10
N ASN A 364 12.89 9.64 -3.54
CA ASN A 364 14.05 10.03 -4.34
C ASN A 364 14.85 8.83 -4.87
N ASN A 365 14.64 7.64 -4.33
CA ASN A 365 15.31 6.43 -4.75
C ASN A 365 14.82 5.97 -6.14
N ASN A 366 15.74 5.76 -7.07
CA ASN A 366 15.39 5.23 -8.39
C ASN A 366 15.09 3.72 -8.27
N PRO A 367 13.90 3.25 -8.69
CA PRO A 367 13.52 1.85 -8.54
C PRO A 367 14.39 0.89 -9.37
N ASP A 368 15.00 1.34 -10.46
CA ASP A 368 15.78 0.49 -11.38
C ASP A 368 17.26 0.42 -11.01
N THR A 369 17.78 1.38 -10.24
CA THR A 369 19.20 1.42 -9.84
C THR A 369 19.43 1.34 -8.34
N GLY A 370 18.41 1.60 -7.52
CA GLY A 370 18.54 1.71 -6.07
C GLY A 370 19.38 2.92 -5.62
N ILE A 371 19.59 3.91 -6.51
CA ILE A 371 20.34 5.12 -6.22
C ILE A 371 19.37 6.29 -6.03
N ALA A 372 19.54 7.03 -4.93
CA ALA A 372 18.78 8.24 -4.67
C ALA A 372 19.22 9.40 -5.57
N SER A 373 18.24 10.19 -6.04
CA SER A 373 18.47 11.42 -6.79
C SER A 373 19.32 12.39 -5.96
N LEU A 374 20.46 12.82 -6.52
CA LEU A 374 21.32 13.85 -5.94
C LEU A 374 20.62 15.21 -5.83
N GLU A 375 19.68 15.49 -6.72
CA GLU A 375 18.85 16.70 -6.69
C GLU A 375 17.65 16.58 -5.73
N HIS A 376 17.54 15.44 -5.05
CA HIS A 376 16.45 15.11 -4.12
C HIS A 376 15.06 15.12 -4.78
N GLN A 377 14.99 14.72 -6.05
CA GLN A 377 13.74 14.60 -6.79
C GLN A 377 13.12 13.19 -6.68
N PRO A 378 11.78 13.09 -6.59
CA PRO A 378 10.77 14.14 -6.78
C PRO A 378 10.38 14.90 -5.50
N LEU A 379 10.93 14.55 -4.34
CA LEU A 379 10.48 15.11 -3.06
C LEU A 379 10.62 16.64 -3.02
N LYS A 380 11.73 17.17 -3.54
CA LYS A 380 11.97 18.62 -3.61
C LYS A 380 10.86 19.32 -4.40
N THR A 381 10.51 18.82 -5.58
CA THR A 381 9.40 19.37 -6.37
C THR A 381 8.09 19.30 -5.59
N LEU A 382 7.72 18.15 -5.01
CA LEU A 382 6.48 18.04 -4.22
C LEU A 382 6.43 19.00 -3.02
N VAL A 383 7.55 19.22 -2.32
CA VAL A 383 7.61 20.20 -1.22
C VAL A 383 7.37 21.63 -1.73
N ASN A 384 7.77 21.95 -2.96
CA ASN A 384 7.59 23.29 -3.49
C ASN A 384 6.12 23.63 -3.79
N TYR A 385 5.36 22.71 -4.38
CA TYR A 385 4.01 23.02 -4.87
C TYR A 385 2.87 22.18 -4.27
N ARG A 386 3.17 21.08 -3.56
CA ARG A 386 2.18 20.15 -2.99
C ARG A 386 2.21 20.07 -1.47
N ARG A 387 2.53 21.16 -0.77
CA ARG A 387 2.34 21.30 0.70
C ARG A 387 0.88 21.67 1.00
N VAL A 388 -0.01 20.73 0.74
CA VAL A 388 -1.47 20.94 0.76
C VAL A 388 -2.17 20.29 1.96
N ASP A 389 -1.43 19.52 2.78
CA ASP A 389 -2.01 18.93 3.98
C ASP A 389 -2.05 19.97 5.12
N PRO A 390 -3.24 20.27 5.68
CA PRO A 390 -3.37 21.29 6.73
C PRO A 390 -2.69 20.89 8.05
N GLY A 391 -2.45 19.61 8.30
CA GLY A 391 -1.72 19.16 9.50
C GLY A 391 -0.23 18.95 9.33
N ASP A 392 0.27 18.91 8.09
CA ASP A 392 1.70 18.92 7.82
C ASP A 392 2.05 19.92 6.71
N LYS A 393 2.11 21.20 7.12
CA LYS A 393 2.41 22.33 6.22
C LYS A 393 3.83 22.34 5.65
N TYR A 394 4.68 21.38 6.00
CA TYR A 394 6.08 21.34 5.56
C TYR A 394 6.38 20.21 4.57
N ARG A 395 5.53 19.18 4.50
CA ARG A 395 5.76 18.04 3.61
C ARG A 395 4.92 18.14 2.35
N GLY A 396 5.53 17.78 1.23
CA GLY A 396 4.81 17.59 -0.03
C GLY A 396 3.95 16.34 0.01
N CYS A 397 2.78 16.38 -0.62
CA CYS A 397 1.78 15.30 -0.62
C CYS A 397 1.63 14.68 -2.01
N PHE A 398 1.45 13.35 -2.04
CA PHE A 398 1.07 12.62 -3.24
C PHE A 398 0.35 11.31 -2.88
N GLY A 399 -0.85 11.13 -3.40
CA GLY A 399 -1.73 10.01 -3.09
C GLY A 399 -2.44 10.13 -1.74
N MET A 400 -3.40 9.25 -1.53
CA MET A 400 -4.33 9.23 -0.40
C MET A 400 -4.19 7.94 0.39
N ASN A 401 -4.07 8.08 1.70
CA ASN A 401 -4.10 6.95 2.62
C ASN A 401 -5.54 6.47 2.78
N CYS A 402 -5.75 5.16 2.73
CA CYS A 402 -7.05 4.54 2.78
C CYS A 402 -7.08 3.36 3.78
N VAL A 403 -8.20 3.22 4.48
CA VAL A 403 -8.46 2.09 5.38
C VAL A 403 -9.68 1.28 4.90
N PRO A 404 -9.62 -0.06 4.91
CA PRO A 404 -10.77 -0.91 4.63
C PRO A 404 -11.92 -0.69 5.62
N VAL A 405 -13.16 -0.67 5.13
CA VAL A 405 -14.38 -0.69 5.95
C VAL A 405 -14.92 -2.12 5.99
N ARG A 406 -15.17 -2.63 7.19
CA ARG A 406 -15.79 -3.95 7.39
C ARG A 406 -17.27 -3.82 7.73
N THR A 407 -18.14 -4.46 6.95
CA THR A 407 -19.49 -4.83 7.39
C THR A 407 -19.42 -6.10 8.25
N GLY A 408 -19.73 -6.03 9.56
CA GLY A 408 -20.05 -7.20 10.39
C GLY A 408 -19.01 -7.66 11.43
N LYS A 409 -19.54 -8.30 12.49
CA LYS A 409 -18.92 -8.63 13.80
C LYS A 409 -17.58 -9.37 13.71
N TYR A 410 -16.66 -8.96 14.57
CA TYR A 410 -15.45 -9.69 14.93
C TYR A 410 -15.78 -11.14 15.30
N CYS A 411 -15.22 -12.12 14.59
CA CYS A 411 -15.03 -13.44 15.19
C CYS A 411 -14.01 -13.26 16.31
N SER A 412 -14.50 -13.42 17.53
CA SER A 412 -13.80 -13.33 18.82
C SER A 412 -12.62 -14.27 18.93
#